data_AF-A0A962RD23-F1
#
_entry.id   AF-A0A962RD23-F1
#
_cell.length_a   1.000
_cell.length_b   1.000
_cell.length_c   1.000
_cell.angle_alpha   90.00
_cell.angle_beta   90.00
_cell.angle_gamma   90.00
#
_symmetry.space_group_name_H-M   'P 1'
#
loop_
_entity.id
_entity.type
_entity.pdbx_description
1 polymer ?
#
loop_
_entity_poly.entity_id
_entity_poly.type
_entity_poly.pdbx_seq_one_letter_code
_entity_poly.pdbx_strand_id
1 'polypeptide(L)'
;SLPIEGGIEVAYKAELQAAPDYDAHLATIKERLNRLRSPFRSAEYFEVEQIIDPADTRARLCHWARLARRALRPGPVGFTYRP
;
A
#
# COMPACT_ATOMS: atom_id res chain seq x y z
N SER A 1 0.67 -1.59 -6.24
CA SER A 1 1.04 -2.95 -5.83
C SER A 1 0.08 -3.93 -6.49
N LEU A 2 0.55 -5.02 -7.08
CA LEU A 2 -0.34 -6.09 -7.50
C LEU A 2 -1.00 -6.71 -6.26
N PRO A 3 -2.29 -7.07 -6.29
CA PRO A 3 -2.87 -7.94 -5.27
C PRO A 3 -2.06 -9.23 -5.21
N ILE A 4 -1.53 -9.53 -4.02
CA ILE A 4 -0.58 -10.61 -3.80
C ILE A 4 -1.16 -11.98 -4.19
N GLU A 5 -2.48 -12.17 -4.05
CA GLU A 5 -3.14 -13.44 -4.40
C GLU A 5 -3.03 -13.77 -5.91
N GLY A 6 -3.32 -12.82 -6.80
CA GLY A 6 -3.15 -13.03 -8.24
C GLY A 6 -1.71 -12.87 -8.73
N GLY A 7 -0.89 -12.08 -8.02
CA GLY A 7 0.49 -11.76 -8.42
C GLY A 7 1.51 -12.84 -8.07
N ILE A 8 1.33 -13.59 -6.97
CA ILE A 8 2.26 -14.65 -6.56
C ILE A 8 2.30 -15.76 -7.61
N GLU A 9 1.14 -16.25 -8.03
CA GLU A 9 1.05 -17.39 -8.94
C GLU A 9 1.65 -17.08 -10.31
N VAL A 10 1.56 -15.82 -10.76
CA VAL A 10 2.19 -15.36 -12.00
C VAL A 10 3.70 -15.21 -11.83
N ALA A 11 4.17 -14.59 -10.73
CA ALA A 11 5.58 -14.32 -10.50
C ALA A 11 6.41 -15.59 -10.19
N TYR A 12 5.80 -16.58 -9.53
CA TYR A 12 6.48 -17.81 -9.09
C TYR A 12 6.01 -19.06 -9.86
N LYS A 13 5.34 -18.89 -11.01
CA LYS A 13 4.74 -19.98 -11.79
C LYS A 13 5.71 -21.13 -12.08
N ALA A 14 6.92 -20.80 -12.55
CA ALA A 14 7.94 -21.80 -12.89
C ALA A 14 8.47 -22.54 -11.66
N GLU A 15 8.60 -21.85 -10.53
CA GLU A 15 9.07 -22.44 -9.26
C GLU A 15 8.00 -23.34 -8.63
N LEU A 16 6.74 -22.89 -8.65
CA LEU A 16 5.61 -23.65 -8.14
C LEU A 16 5.32 -24.93 -8.97
N GLN A 17 5.53 -24.88 -10.29
CA GLN A 17 5.38 -26.06 -11.16
C GLN A 17 6.51 -27.08 -11.01
N ALA A 18 7.70 -26.64 -10.60
CA ALA A 18 8.83 -27.51 -10.32
C ALA A 18 8.82 -28.08 -8.89
N ALA A 19 7.94 -27.55 -8.02
CA ALA A 19 7.84 -28.00 -6.64
C ALA A 19 7.16 -29.38 -6.54
N PRO A 20 7.67 -30.28 -5.68
CA PRO A 20 7.06 -31.59 -5.47
C PRO A 20 5.69 -31.51 -4.78
N ASP A 21 5.43 -30.44 -4.02
CA ASP A 21 4.13 -30.12 -3.42
C ASP A 21 3.82 -28.64 -3.68
N TYR A 22 2.91 -28.39 -4.62
CA TYR A 22 2.51 -27.06 -5.06
C TYR A 22 1.91 -26.24 -3.91
N ASP A 23 1.01 -26.83 -3.14
CA ASP A 23 0.24 -26.11 -2.11
C ASP A 23 1.12 -25.76 -0.91
N ALA A 24 1.99 -26.68 -0.48
CA ALA A 24 2.94 -26.43 0.59
C ALA A 24 3.95 -25.33 0.22
N HIS A 25 4.43 -25.32 -1.03
CA HIS A 25 5.38 -24.30 -1.51
C HIS A 25 4.71 -22.93 -1.66
N LEU A 26 3.47 -22.90 -2.17
CA LEU A 26 2.65 -21.68 -2.25
C LEU A 26 2.40 -21.09 -0.86
N ALA A 27 2.06 -21.92 0.13
CA ALA A 27 1.86 -21.48 1.51
C ALA A 27 3.15 -20.87 2.10
N THR A 28 4.30 -21.50 1.85
CA THR A 28 5.61 -21.00 2.29
C THR A 28 5.95 -19.65 1.69
N ILE A 29 5.71 -19.46 0.39
CA ILE A 29 5.93 -18.18 -0.32
C ILE A 29 4.98 -17.11 0.24
N LYS A 30 3.69 -17.43 0.42
CA LYS A 30 2.69 -16.53 1.02
C LYS A 30 3.10 -16.08 2.41
N GLU A 31 3.55 -17.00 3.26
CA GLU A 31 3.98 -16.67 4.62
C GLU A 31 5.24 -15.80 4.66
N ARG A 32 6.21 -16.06 3.78
CA ARG A 32 7.39 -15.20 3.63
C ARG A 32 7.00 -13.78 3.20
N LEU A 33 6.13 -13.65 2.19
CA LEU A 33 5.71 -12.35 1.68
C LEU A 33 4.82 -11.59 2.66
N ASN A 34 3.96 -12.29 3.42
CA ASN A 34 3.17 -11.67 4.48
C ASN A 34 4.05 -11.10 5.61
N ARG A 35 5.17 -11.74 5.95
CA ARG A 35 6.17 -11.17 6.88
C ARG A 35 6.82 -9.88 6.38
N LEU A 36 6.78 -9.60 5.08
CA LEU A 36 7.26 -8.34 4.51
C LEU A 36 6.20 -7.21 4.56
N ARG A 37 4.92 -7.51 4.85
CA ARG A 37 3.81 -6.54 4.86
C ARG A 37 3.73 -5.66 6.12
N SER A 38 4.79 -5.63 6.94
CA SER A 38 4.77 -4.81 8.14
C SER A 38 4.77 -3.32 7.76
N PRO A 39 3.75 -2.54 8.16
CA PRO A 39 3.69 -1.10 7.86
C PRO A 39 4.89 -0.35 8.48
N PHE A 40 5.47 -0.89 9.54
CA PHE A 40 6.67 -0.34 10.19
C PHE A 40 7.91 -0.38 9.28
N ARG A 41 8.07 -1.40 8.43
CA ARG A 41 9.19 -1.44 7.48
C ARG A 41 9.08 -0.36 6.42
N SER A 42 7.88 -0.10 5.89
CA SER A 42 7.68 1.02 4.96
C SER A 42 7.95 2.38 5.62
N ALA A 43 7.65 2.52 6.92
CA ALA A 43 8.01 3.74 7.66
C ALA A 43 9.52 3.88 7.87
N GLU A 44 10.26 2.78 8.10
CA GLU A 44 11.74 2.81 8.24
C GLU A 44 12.45 3.30 6.98
N TYR A 45 11.89 3.03 5.79
CA TYR A 45 12.40 3.52 4.51
C TYR A 45 11.85 4.90 4.12
N PHE A 46 11.13 5.59 5.02
CA PHE A 46 10.46 6.87 4.75
C PHE A 46 9.48 6.84 3.56
N GLU A 47 8.95 5.65 3.21
CA GLU A 47 7.88 5.54 2.20
C GLU A 47 6.55 6.10 2.72
N VAL A 48 6.39 6.13 4.05
CA VAL A 48 5.22 6.68 4.73
C VAL A 48 5.70 7.69 5.79
N GLU A 49 5.14 8.89 5.77
CA GLU A 49 5.55 9.99 6.65
C GLU A 49 5.16 9.74 8.12
N GLN A 50 4.01 9.10 8.36
CA GLN A 50 3.53 8.83 9.72
C GLN A 50 2.65 7.57 9.78
N ILE A 51 2.92 6.68 10.75
CA ILE A 51 1.97 5.63 11.17
C ILE A 51 1.12 6.22 12.30
N ILE A 52 -0.20 6.16 12.16
CA ILE A 52 -1.16 6.79 13.07
C ILE A 52 -2.19 5.77 13.57
N ASP A 53 -2.81 6.08 14.71
CA ASP A 53 -4.04 5.40 15.10
C ASP A 53 -5.14 5.68 14.05
N PRO A 54 -5.86 4.67 13.54
CA PRO A 54 -6.97 4.87 12.61
C PRO A 54 -8.01 5.90 13.09
N ALA A 55 -8.27 5.99 14.40
CA ALA A 55 -9.22 6.95 14.98
C ALA A 55 -8.76 8.41 14.80
N ASP A 56 -7.45 8.65 14.74
CA ASP A 56 -6.88 10.00 14.58
C ASP A 56 -6.96 10.51 13.13
N THR A 57 -7.21 9.63 12.15
CA THR A 57 -7.11 9.93 10.71
C THR A 57 -7.88 11.19 10.34
N ARG A 58 -9.14 11.32 10.80
CA ARG A 58 -9.99 12.47 10.48
C ARG A 58 -9.41 13.78 11.02
N ALA A 59 -8.96 13.78 12.28
CA ALA A 59 -8.45 14.97 12.92
C ALA A 59 -7.18 15.47 12.21
N ARG A 60 -6.28 14.56 11.84
CA ARG A 60 -5.03 14.85 11.14
C ARG A 60 -5.28 15.41 9.73
N LEU A 61 -6.18 14.78 8.96
CA LEU A 61 -6.54 15.27 7.63
C LEU A 61 -7.17 16.66 7.66
N CYS A 62 -8.08 16.91 8.62
CA CYS A 62 -8.68 18.24 8.78
C CYS A 62 -7.64 19.30 9.19
N HIS A 63 -6.69 18.94 10.05
CA HIS A 63 -5.59 19.83 10.42
C HIS A 63 -4.73 20.19 9.20
N TRP A 64 -4.30 19.18 8.44
CA TRP A 64 -3.52 19.37 7.22
C TRP A 64 -4.26 20.24 6.20
N ALA A 65 -5.55 19.98 5.95
CA ALA A 65 -6.33 20.76 4.99
C ALA A 65 -6.39 22.25 5.33
N ARG A 66 -6.47 22.60 6.64
CA ARG A 66 -6.43 23.99 7.10
C ARG A 66 -5.07 24.65 6.87
N LEU A 67 -3.97 23.90 7.05
CA LEU A 67 -2.62 24.39 6.75
C LEU A 67 -2.44 24.60 5.25
N ALA A 68 -2.73 23.57 4.45
CA ALA A 68 -2.58 23.59 2.99
C ALA A 68 -3.39 24.72 2.35
N ARG A 69 -4.60 25.00 2.86
CA ARG A 69 -5.45 26.07 2.34
C ARG A 69 -4.81 27.46 2.40
N ARG A 70 -3.90 27.72 3.34
CA ARG A 70 -3.17 29.00 3.43
C ARG A 70 -2.18 29.20 2.29
N ALA A 71 -1.67 28.11 1.71
CA ALA A 71 -0.74 28.14 0.58
C ALA A 71 -1.44 28.34 -0.77
N LEU A 72 -2.77 28.18 -0.83
CA LEU A 72 -3.53 28.32 -2.08
C LEU A 72 -3.67 29.78 -2.49
N ARG A 73 -3.49 30.06 -3.78
CA ARG A 73 -3.85 31.33 -4.41
C ARG A 73 -5.24 31.23 -5.02
N PRO A 74 -6.09 32.26 -4.93
CA PRO A 74 -7.37 32.30 -5.64
C PRO A 74 -7.16 32.16 -7.15
N GLY A 75 -8.02 31.40 -7.81
CA GLY A 75 -7.98 31.17 -9.25
C GLY A 75 -9.33 30.64 -9.75
N PRO A 76 -9.55 30.61 -11.07
CA PRO A 76 -10.77 30.08 -11.65
C PRO A 76 -10.97 28.61 -11.25
N VAL A 77 -12.19 28.27 -10.85
CA VAL A 77 -12.57 26.88 -10.55
C VAL A 77 -13.00 26.19 -11.84
N GLY A 78 -12.50 24.97 -12.07
CA GLY A 78 -12.87 24.15 -13.21
C GLY A 78 -13.10 22.71 -12.76
N PHE A 79 -14.17 22.09 -13.24
CA PHE A 79 -14.41 20.66 -13.10
C PHE A 79 -14.17 20.02 -14.46
N THR A 80 -13.13 19.19 -14.55
CA THR A 80 -12.90 18.34 -15.73
C THR A 80 -13.51 16.96 -15.49
N TYR A 81 -13.73 16.21 -16.58
CA TYR A 81 -14.12 14.80 -16.50
C TYR A 81 -13.09 14.04 -15.65
N ARG A 82 -13.55 13.36 -14.59
CA ARG A 82 -12.72 12.45 -13.80
C ARG A 82 -12.97 11.03 -14.32
N PRO A 83 -11.96 10.35 -14.89
CA PRO A 83 -12.07 8.96 -15.33
C PRO A 83 -12.29 8.00 -14.16
#